data_AF-A0ABD7PEP5-F1
#
_entry.id   AF-A0ABD7PEP5-F1
#
_cell.length_a   1.000
_cell.length_b   1.000
_cell.length_c   1.000
_cell.angle_alpha   90.00
_cell.angle_beta   90.00
_cell.angle_gamma   90.00
#
_symmetry.space_group_name_H-M   'P 1'
#
loop_
_entity.id
_entity.type
_entity.pdbx_description
1 polymer ?
#
loop_
_entity_poly.entity_id
_entity_poly.type
_entity_poly.pdbx_seq_one_letter_code
_entity_poly.pdbx_strand_id
1 'polypeptide(L)'
;MNNKRTITTREQIKINCEIRERTATHIVTGAHGYETLCISGYIVEHNEMGEVIHNSEKLAEDLLPVTCPTCRVIWYHTHEFTLDDFDSLSGKGDFVVTDLKELNI
;
A
#
# COMPACT_ATOMS: atom_id res chain seq x y z
N MET A 1 -13.72 -21.45 3.56
CA MET A 1 -13.99 -20.10 3.03
C MET A 1 -12.63 -19.46 2.82
N ASN A 2 -12.25 -19.17 1.57
CA ASN A 2 -11.07 -18.34 1.31
C ASN A 2 -11.42 -16.94 1.80
N ASN A 3 -10.88 -16.54 2.96
CA ASN A 3 -11.04 -15.18 3.42
C ASN A 3 -10.08 -14.34 2.58
N LYS A 4 -10.64 -13.56 1.65
CA LYS A 4 -9.89 -12.51 0.96
C LYS A 4 -9.37 -11.55 2.01
N ARG A 5 -8.08 -11.63 2.31
CA ARG A 5 -7.45 -10.77 3.32
C ARG A 5 -6.86 -9.56 2.64
N THR A 6 -7.18 -8.40 3.17
CA THR A 6 -6.66 -7.13 2.66
C THR A 6 -6.20 -6.25 3.78
N ILE A 7 -5.40 -5.26 3.42
CA ILE A 7 -4.92 -4.29 4.38
C ILE A 7 -4.84 -2.91 3.75
N THR A 8 -5.28 -1.90 4.48
CA THR A 8 -5.24 -0.51 4.03
C THR A 8 -4.11 0.20 4.73
N THR A 9 -3.26 0.85 3.95
CA THR A 9 -2.09 1.60 4.42
C THR A 9 -2.21 3.07 4.05
N ARG A 10 -1.57 3.92 4.84
CA ARG A 10 -1.10 5.23 4.39
C ARG A 10 0.38 5.10 4.07
N GLU A 11 0.74 5.34 2.83
CA GLU A 11 2.14 5.30 2.37
C GLU A 11 2.60 6.71 2.03
N GLN A 12 3.74 7.10 2.59
CA GLN A 12 4.42 8.34 2.28
C GLN A 12 5.84 8.04 1.80
N ILE A 13 6.24 8.62 0.67
CA ILE A 13 7.57 8.44 0.09
C ILE A 13 8.18 9.80 -0.26
N LYS A 14 9.46 9.98 0.06
CA LYS A 14 10.24 11.17 -0.28
C LYS A 14 11.09 10.88 -1.52
N ILE A 15 10.79 11.55 -2.63
CA ILE A 15 11.53 11.42 -3.90
C ILE A 15 11.92 12.82 -4.36
N ASN A 16 13.20 13.07 -4.62
CA ASN A 16 13.70 14.37 -5.09
C ASN A 16 13.24 15.57 -4.25
N CYS A 17 13.21 15.40 -2.91
CA CYS A 17 12.71 16.38 -1.95
C CYS A 17 11.19 16.66 -2.00
N GLU A 18 10.42 15.96 -2.84
CA GLU A 18 8.95 15.99 -2.82
C GLU A 18 8.43 14.81 -2.01
N ILE A 19 7.44 15.08 -1.15
CA ILE A 19 6.72 14.02 -0.43
C ILE A 19 5.46 13.68 -1.19
N ARG A 20 5.32 12.40 -1.51
CA ARG A 20 4.13 11.84 -2.13
C ARG A 20 3.44 10.93 -1.14
N GLU A 21 2.12 11.02 -1.07
CA GLU A 21 1.29 10.20 -0.19
C GLU A 21 0.26 9.44 -1.01
N ARG A 22 -0.10 8.24 -0.55
CA ARG A 22 -1.32 7.55 -0.98
C ARG A 22 -1.98 6.83 0.19
N THR A 23 -3.26 6.56 0.04
CA THR A 23 -3.97 5.56 0.86
C THR A 23 -4.37 4.40 -0.03
N ALA A 24 -3.80 3.22 0.18
CA ALA A 24 -4.04 2.07 -0.68
C ALA A 24 -4.47 0.83 0.11
N THR A 25 -5.39 0.06 -0.47
CA THR A 25 -5.80 -1.25 0.02
C THR A 25 -5.09 -2.33 -0.79
N HIS A 26 -4.40 -3.23 -0.11
CA HIS A 26 -3.52 -4.26 -0.66
C HIS A 26 -4.04 -5.65 -0.38
N ILE A 27 -3.65 -6.61 -1.22
CA ILE A 27 -3.85 -8.04 -0.97
C ILE A 27 -2.81 -8.52 0.05
N VAL A 28 -3.24 -9.29 1.04
CA VAL A 28 -2.35 -9.95 2.01
C VAL A 28 -2.06 -11.37 1.55
N THR A 29 -0.79 -11.78 1.55
CA THR A 29 -0.35 -13.11 1.09
C THR A 29 0.32 -13.95 2.16
N GLY A 30 0.80 -13.35 3.24
CA GLY A 30 1.49 -14.10 4.28
C GLY A 30 0.58 -14.55 5.43
N ALA A 31 0.99 -15.64 6.09
CA ALA A 31 0.24 -16.26 7.17
C ALA A 31 0.01 -15.32 8.36
N HIS A 32 0.92 -14.37 8.55
CA HIS A 32 0.93 -13.47 9.70
C HIS A 32 0.21 -12.14 9.45
N GLY A 33 -0.26 -11.89 8.23
CA GLY A 33 -1.10 -10.73 7.92
C GLY A 33 -0.35 -9.42 7.67
N TYR A 34 0.99 -9.42 7.68
CA TYR A 34 1.79 -8.24 7.40
C TYR A 34 2.43 -8.26 6.00
N GLU A 35 2.54 -9.43 5.37
CA GLU A 35 3.07 -9.54 4.01
C GLU A 35 1.97 -9.20 2.99
N THR A 36 2.12 -8.06 2.33
CA THR A 36 1.30 -7.68 1.18
C THR A 36 1.86 -8.27 -0.11
N LEU A 37 0.99 -8.58 -1.06
CA LEU A 37 1.34 -9.14 -2.36
C LEU A 37 2.29 -8.22 -3.14
N CYS A 38 2.03 -6.91 -3.11
CA CYS A 38 3.00 -5.92 -3.53
C CYS A 38 3.93 -5.67 -2.35
N ILE A 39 5.23 -5.65 -2.57
CA ILE A 39 6.31 -5.69 -1.57
C ILE A 39 6.27 -4.51 -0.56
N SER A 40 5.36 -3.55 -0.74
CA SER A 40 5.06 -2.37 0.08
C SER A 40 4.39 -2.66 1.44
N GLY A 41 4.82 -3.68 2.18
CA GLY A 41 4.30 -3.94 3.53
C GLY A 41 4.50 -2.76 4.50
N TYR A 42 4.27 -2.98 5.80
CA TYR A 42 4.56 -1.98 6.82
C TYR A 42 6.06 -1.78 6.96
N ILE A 43 6.55 -0.63 6.50
CA ILE A 43 7.97 -0.33 6.50
C ILE A 43 8.23 1.13 6.79
N VAL A 44 9.25 1.38 7.59
CA VAL A 44 9.88 2.68 7.75
C VAL A 44 11.30 2.53 7.23
N GLU A 45 11.62 3.18 6.12
CA GLU A 45 12.96 3.14 5.52
C GLU A 45 13.69 4.43 5.78
N HIS A 46 14.98 4.32 6.09
CA HIS A 46 15.88 5.45 6.29
C HIS A 46 16.99 5.42 5.24
N ASN A 47 17.45 6.59 4.80
CA ASN A 47 18.64 6.71 3.96
C ASN A 47 19.94 6.58 4.79
N GLU A 48 21.10 6.63 4.12
CA GLU A 48 22.42 6.54 4.76
C GLU A 48 22.68 7.63 5.80
N MET A 49 21.97 8.76 5.72
CA MET A 49 22.06 9.87 6.66
C MET A 49 21.10 9.73 7.85
N GLY A 50 20.32 8.65 7.90
CA GLY A 50 19.32 8.42 8.94
C GLY A 50 18.04 9.21 8.77
N GLU A 51 17.81 9.85 7.61
CA GLU A 51 16.53 10.50 7.31
C GLU A 51 15.52 9.45 6.85
N VAL A 52 14.28 9.57 7.31
CA VAL A 52 13.18 8.74 6.79
C VAL A 52 12.93 9.11 5.33
N ILE A 53 12.83 8.10 4.47
CA ILE A 53 12.54 8.26 3.04
C ILE A 53 11.27 7.54 2.61
N HIS A 54 10.76 6.63 3.44
CA HIS A 54 9.52 5.90 3.21
C HIS A 54 8.87 5.55 4.54
N ASN A 55 7.58 5.79 4.67
CA ASN A 55 6.75 5.30 5.77
C ASN A 55 5.49 4.64 5.21
N SER A 56 5.12 3.48 5.72
CA SER A 56 3.88 2.78 5.43
C SER A 56 3.21 2.37 6.75
N GLU A 57 2.10 3.03 7.07
CA GLU A 57 1.34 2.84 8.30
C GLU A 57 0.06 2.03 8.03
N LYS A 58 -0.30 1.11 8.94
CA LYS A 58 -1.59 0.40 8.89
C LYS A 58 -2.74 1.29 9.33
N LEU A 59 -3.76 1.39 8.48
CA LEU A 59 -5.01 2.05 8.80
C LEU A 59 -6.16 1.07 9.10
N ALA A 60 -6.27 -0.03 8.33
CA ALA A 60 -7.38 -0.97 8.47
C ALA A 60 -7.04 -2.36 7.89
N GLU A 61 -7.82 -3.37 8.29
CA GLU A 61 -7.77 -4.75 7.78
C GLU A 61 -9.10 -5.12 7.12
N ASP A 62 -9.07 -6.07 6.18
CA ASP A 62 -10.23 -6.71 5.56
C ASP A 62 -11.25 -5.74 4.91
N LEU A 63 -10.73 -4.64 4.33
CA LEU A 63 -11.51 -3.71 3.51
C LEU A 63 -11.43 -4.06 2.02
N LEU A 64 -12.56 -3.95 1.34
CA LEU A 64 -12.67 -3.99 -0.11
C LEU A 64 -13.33 -2.70 -0.60
N PRO A 65 -13.06 -2.27 -1.85
CA PRO A 65 -12.22 -2.93 -2.87
C PRO A 65 -10.71 -2.71 -2.67
N VAL A 66 -9.90 -3.57 -3.31
CA VAL A 66 -8.44 -3.40 -3.44
C VAL A 66 -8.18 -2.20 -4.37
N THR A 67 -7.39 -1.23 -3.90
CA THR A 67 -7.05 -0.03 -4.67
C THR A 67 -5.59 0.02 -5.10
N CYS A 68 -4.72 -0.84 -4.57
CA CYS A 68 -3.31 -0.86 -4.94
C CYS A 68 -3.12 -1.29 -6.41
N PRO A 69 -2.55 -0.43 -7.28
CA PRO A 69 -2.35 -0.76 -8.70
C PRO A 69 -1.42 -1.96 -8.90
N THR A 70 -0.37 -2.08 -8.06
CA THR A 70 0.56 -3.21 -8.12
C THR A 70 -0.15 -4.51 -7.81
N CYS A 71 -0.92 -4.59 -6.71
CA CYS A 71 -1.71 -5.79 -6.40
C CYS A 71 -2.64 -6.17 -7.54
N ARG A 72 -3.25 -5.21 -8.24
CA ARG A 72 -4.08 -5.47 -9.42
C ARG A 72 -3.29 -6.02 -10.62
N VAL A 73 -2.01 -5.72 -10.77
CA VAL A 73 -1.23 -6.31 -11.85
C VAL A 73 -0.92 -7.78 -11.55
N ILE A 74 -0.66 -8.13 -10.29
CA ILE A 74 -0.13 -9.45 -9.89
C ILE A 74 -1.12 -10.32 -9.11
N TRP A 75 -2.40 -9.94 -8.99
CA TRP A 75 -3.40 -10.66 -8.17
C TRP A 75 -3.57 -12.13 -8.55
N TYR A 76 -3.34 -12.48 -9.82
CA TYR A 76 -3.51 -13.84 -10.32
C TYR A 76 -2.56 -14.84 -9.63
N HIS A 77 -1.55 -14.37 -8.90
CA HIS A 77 -0.70 -15.21 -8.06
C HIS A 77 -1.40 -15.73 -6.79
N THR A 78 -2.47 -15.09 -6.31
CA THR A 78 -3.16 -15.49 -5.07
C THR A 78 -4.40 -16.36 -5.30
N HIS A 79 -4.95 -16.41 -6.51
CA HIS A 79 -6.15 -17.17 -6.91
C HIS A 79 -7.46 -16.88 -6.12
N GLU A 80 -7.40 -16.12 -5.02
CA GLU A 80 -8.53 -15.81 -4.14
C GLU A 80 -9.34 -14.58 -4.57
N PHE A 81 -8.73 -13.70 -5.38
CA PHE A 81 -9.31 -12.44 -5.82
C PHE A 81 -9.82 -12.56 -7.26
N THR A 82 -10.81 -11.76 -7.62
CA THR A 82 -11.28 -11.57 -9.00
C THR A 82 -11.20 -10.10 -9.38
N LEU A 83 -11.33 -9.78 -10.67
CA LEU A 83 -11.26 -8.39 -11.14
C LEU A 83 -12.34 -7.47 -10.52
N ASP A 84 -13.46 -8.03 -10.04
CA ASP A 84 -14.53 -7.28 -9.37
C ASP A 84 -14.14 -6.82 -7.96
N ASP A 85 -13.07 -7.37 -7.37
CA ASP A 85 -12.57 -6.97 -6.06
C ASP A 85 -11.73 -5.68 -6.12
N PHE A 86 -11.53 -5.09 -7.30
CA PHE A 86 -10.63 -3.95 -7.50
C PHE A 86 -11.38 -2.68 -7.87
N ASP A 87 -10.97 -1.56 -7.27
CA ASP A 87 -11.35 -0.23 -7.74
C ASP A 87 -10.22 0.32 -8.60
N SER A 88 -10.41 0.21 -9.92
CA SER A 88 -9.42 0.58 -10.92
C SER A 88 -9.69 1.93 -11.58
N LEU A 89 -10.77 2.61 -11.20
CA LEU A 89 -11.24 3.82 -11.89
C LEU A 89 -11.19 5.07 -11.01
N SER A 90 -11.15 4.93 -9.68
CA SER A 90 -11.22 6.08 -8.78
C SER A 90 -9.89 6.81 -8.57
N GLY A 91 -8.75 6.18 -8.90
CA GLY A 91 -7.42 6.71 -8.59
C GLY A 91 -7.08 6.74 -7.09
N LYS A 92 -7.91 6.16 -6.21
CA LYS A 92 -7.71 6.22 -4.75
C LYS A 92 -6.36 5.65 -4.29
N GLY A 93 -5.81 4.67 -5.01
CA GLY A 93 -4.52 4.05 -4.71
C GLY A 93 -3.31 4.73 -5.34
N ASP A 94 -3.49 5.88 -5.99
CA ASP A 94 -2.41 6.62 -6.64
C ASP A 94 -1.71 7.57 -5.68
N PHE A 95 -0.41 7.76 -5.91
CA PHE A 95 0.38 8.75 -5.18
C PHE A 95 0.04 10.16 -5.63
N VAL A 96 -0.20 11.03 -4.66
CA VAL A 96 -0.38 12.47 -4.86
C VAL A 96 0.76 13.24 -4.20
N VAL A 97 1.18 14.34 -4.81
CA VAL A 97 2.16 15.26 -4.19
C VAL A 97 1.48 15.98 -3.02
N THR A 98 2.21 16.11 -1.92
CA THR A 98 1.73 16.78 -0.70
C THR A 98 2.53 18.06 -0.45
N ASP A 99 1.98 18.95 0.38
CA ASP A 99 2.70 20.13 0.89
C ASP A 99 3.57 19.82 2.13
N LEU A 100 3.75 18.53 2.45
CA LEU A 100 4.57 18.09 3.58
C LEU A 100 6.04 18.38 3.32
N LYS A 101 6.74 18.80 4.39
CA LYS A 101 8.19 19.03 4.36
C LYS A 101 8.99 17.82 4.84
N GLU A 102 8.38 17.01 5.69
CA GLU A 102 8.95 15.80 6.30
C GLU A 102 7.88 14.69 6.35
N LEU A 103 8.32 13.43 6.40
CA LEU A 103 7.42 12.28 6.52
C LEU A 103 6.87 12.22 7.94
N ASN A 104 5.57 11.97 8.07
CA ASN A 104 4.92 11.77 9.36
C ASN A 104 5.11 10.30 9.75
N ILE A 105 5.75 10.05 10.90
CA ILE A 105 5.89 8.70 11.48
C ILE A 105 4.86 8.52 12.58
#